data_AF-A0A061FNR6-F1
#
_entry.id   AF-A0A061FNR6-F1
#
_cell.length_a   1.000
_cell.length_b   1.000
_cell.length_c   1.000
_cell.angle_alpha   90.00
_cell.angle_beta   90.00
_cell.angle_gamma   90.00
#
_symmetry.space_group_name_H-M   'P 1'
#
loop_
_entity.id
_entity.type
_entity.pdbx_description
1 polymer ?
#
loop_
_entity_poly.entity_id
_entity_poly.type
_entity_poly.pdbx_seq_one_letter_code
_entity_poly.pdbx_strand_id
1 'polypeptide(L)'
;MIIVTRARLNIPSDTRNAFLVLAGLVITATYQAIFNPPGGVRQAEAGPTQVPSGAGRSVMDTNSFLWFYVPNTAAFLTTLFLTVLFLIIGPNGELVLLPLLPLVICYVMSTLVITPTATFTYYIWLTLVIAVASGCWLFGAHLYWLLKIWKVNRSSGELTLSVLS
;
A
#
# COMPACT_ATOMS: atom_id res chain seq x y z
N MET A 1 18.80 -13.90 11.96
CA MET A 1 18.90 -13.30 10.61
C MET A 1 18.21 -11.93 10.49
N ILE A 2 17.17 -11.63 11.29
CA ILE A 2 16.45 -10.34 11.29
C ILE A 2 17.26 -9.18 11.93
N ILE A 3 18.21 -9.47 12.83
CA ILE A 3 18.93 -8.45 13.60
C ILE A 3 19.91 -7.62 12.73
N VAL A 4 20.50 -8.22 11.70
CA VAL A 4 21.57 -7.58 10.91
C VAL A 4 21.01 -6.52 9.95
N THR A 5 19.75 -6.64 9.51
CA THR A 5 19.08 -5.60 8.71
C THR A 5 18.82 -4.32 9.51
N ARG A 6 18.68 -4.41 10.84
CA ARG A 6 18.47 -3.25 11.72
C ARG A 6 19.66 -2.29 11.79
N ALA A 7 20.87 -2.80 11.55
CA ALA A 7 22.10 -2.02 11.74
C ALA A 7 22.42 -1.03 10.59
N ARG A 8 21.68 -1.07 9.46
CA ARG A 8 22.04 -0.32 8.24
C ARG A 8 21.09 0.82 7.87
N LEU A 9 19.97 0.98 8.55
CA LEU A 9 19.11 2.16 8.44
C LEU A 9 19.10 2.84 9.80
N ASN A 10 20.07 3.71 10.03
CA ASN A 10 20.17 4.54 11.24
C ASN A 10 19.12 5.65 11.19
N ILE A 11 17.85 5.28 10.93
CA ILE A 11 16.71 6.18 10.97
C ILE A 11 16.35 6.30 12.45
N PRO A 12 16.38 7.51 13.03
CA PRO A 12 16.00 7.73 14.42
C PRO A 12 14.60 7.14 14.67
N SER A 13 14.41 6.52 15.83
CA SER A 13 13.11 5.94 16.23
C SER A 13 11.97 6.93 16.07
N ASP A 14 12.25 8.21 16.34
CA ASP A 14 11.27 9.30 16.31
C ASP A 14 10.83 9.60 14.87
N THR A 15 11.76 9.59 13.92
CA THR A 15 11.46 9.75 12.48
C THR A 15 10.65 8.58 11.96
N ARG A 16 10.97 7.34 12.37
CA ARG A 16 10.20 6.16 12.00
C ARG A 16 8.77 6.23 12.55
N ASN A 17 8.61 6.60 13.81
CA ASN A 17 7.29 6.68 14.44
C ASN A 17 6.45 7.78 13.78
N ALA A 18 7.03 8.96 13.52
CA ALA A 18 6.35 10.02 12.77
C ALA A 18 5.93 9.56 11.36
N PHE A 19 6.80 8.84 10.66
CA PHE A 19 6.49 8.28 9.35
C PHE A 19 5.36 7.23 9.41
N LEU A 20 5.37 6.33 10.40
CA LEU A 20 4.31 5.34 10.57
C LEU A 20 2.97 5.99 10.89
N VAL A 21 2.95 7.07 11.67
CA VAL A 21 1.74 7.87 11.93
C VAL A 21 1.25 8.55 10.65
N LEU A 22 2.15 9.20 9.90
CA LEU A 22 1.83 9.82 8.61
C LEU A 22 1.30 8.79 7.61
N ALA A 23 1.91 7.61 7.57
CA ALA A 23 1.49 6.52 6.71
C ALA A 23 0.09 6.02 7.09
N GLY A 24 -0.18 5.84 8.38
CA GLY A 24 -1.52 5.54 8.89
C GLY A 24 -2.54 6.59 8.45
N LEU A 25 -2.21 7.87 8.56
CA LEU A 25 -3.09 8.97 8.13
C LEU A 25 -3.40 8.90 6.63
N VAL A 26 -2.39 8.69 5.79
CA VAL A 26 -2.57 8.60 4.32
C VAL A 26 -3.37 7.34 3.94
N ILE A 27 -3.12 6.21 4.58
CA ILE A 27 -3.90 4.97 4.39
C ILE A 27 -5.36 5.21 4.78
N THR A 28 -5.63 5.85 5.92
CA THR A 28 -7.00 6.17 6.34
C THR A 28 -7.66 7.16 5.39
N ALA A 29 -6.96 8.22 4.96
CA ALA A 29 -7.51 9.22 4.06
C ALA A 29 -7.88 8.63 2.69
N THR A 30 -7.01 7.80 2.13
CA THR A 30 -7.26 7.11 0.84
C THR A 30 -8.40 6.10 0.96
N TYR A 31 -8.45 5.32 2.05
CA TYR A 31 -9.56 4.41 2.35
C TYR A 31 -10.92 5.14 2.45
N GLN A 32 -10.97 6.24 3.19
CA GLN A 32 -12.19 7.05 3.35
C GLN A 32 -12.65 7.67 2.03
N ALA A 33 -11.71 8.10 1.19
CA ALA A 33 -12.01 8.67 -0.12
C ALA A 33 -12.61 7.64 -1.09
N ILE A 34 -12.23 6.37 -1.01
CA ILE A 34 -12.90 5.30 -1.79
C ILE A 34 -14.35 5.13 -1.35
N PHE A 35 -14.63 5.11 -0.04
CA PHE A 35 -16.00 4.98 0.48
C PHE A 35 -16.90 6.17 0.14
N ASN A 36 -16.30 7.36 0.08
CA ASN A 36 -16.99 8.60 -0.22
C ASN A 36 -16.37 9.21 -1.48
N PRO A 37 -16.61 8.61 -2.66
CA PRO A 37 -16.06 9.14 -3.89
C PRO A 37 -16.62 10.56 -4.12
N PRO A 38 -15.86 11.47 -4.77
CA PRO A 38 -16.38 12.76 -5.15
C PRO A 38 -17.71 12.63 -5.93
N GLY A 39 -18.71 13.45 -5.65
CA GLY A 39 -20.05 13.29 -6.23
C GLY A 39 -20.92 12.21 -5.58
N GLY A 40 -20.39 11.46 -4.61
CA GLY A 40 -21.14 10.53 -3.76
C GLY A 40 -21.54 9.23 -4.44
N VAL A 41 -22.34 8.45 -3.71
CA VAL A 41 -22.90 7.17 -4.18
C VAL A 41 -24.39 7.31 -4.46
N ARG A 42 -24.87 6.56 -5.46
CA ARG A 42 -26.28 6.47 -5.79
C ARG A 42 -27.04 5.88 -4.60
N GLN A 43 -27.97 6.65 -4.05
CA GLN A 43 -28.83 6.20 -2.97
C GLN A 43 -29.94 5.29 -3.54
N ALA A 44 -30.41 4.33 -2.74
CA ALA A 44 -31.60 3.57 -3.09
C ALA A 44 -32.84 4.45 -2.86
N GLU A 45 -33.67 4.65 -3.87
CA GLU A 45 -34.98 5.25 -3.67
C GLU A 45 -35.84 4.34 -2.77
N ALA A 46 -36.52 4.90 -1.78
CA ALA A 46 -37.43 4.16 -0.90
C ALA A 46 -38.77 3.86 -1.61
N GLY A 47 -38.72 3.02 -2.64
CA GLY A 47 -39.91 2.47 -3.31
C GLY A 47 -40.31 1.10 -2.73
N PRO A 48 -41.58 0.66 -2.85
CA PRO A 48 -42.08 -0.53 -2.17
C PRO A 48 -41.47 -1.86 -2.66
N THR A 49 -40.79 -1.83 -3.81
CA THR A 49 -40.31 -3.04 -4.47
C THR A 49 -39.05 -2.73 -5.26
N GLN A 50 -37.94 -3.36 -4.84
CA GLN A 50 -36.63 -3.47 -5.49
C GLN A 50 -35.64 -2.33 -5.19
N VAL A 51 -34.50 -2.71 -4.60
CA VAL A 51 -33.29 -1.89 -4.54
C VAL A 51 -32.85 -1.63 -5.99
N PRO A 52 -32.73 -0.36 -6.44
CA PRO A 52 -32.33 -0.06 -7.81
C PRO A 52 -30.98 -0.72 -8.13
N SER A 53 -30.89 -1.30 -9.33
CA SER A 53 -29.66 -1.82 -9.94
C SER A 53 -28.63 -0.68 -10.04
N GLY A 54 -27.81 -0.51 -9.01
CA GLY A 54 -26.82 0.57 -8.93
C GLY A 54 -26.77 1.34 -7.61
N ALA A 55 -27.62 1.04 -6.63
CA ALA A 55 -27.48 1.60 -5.29
C ALA A 55 -26.11 1.24 -4.68
N GLY A 56 -25.44 2.23 -4.07
CA GLY A 56 -24.09 2.09 -3.52
C GLY A 56 -22.95 2.28 -4.52
N ARG A 57 -23.24 2.42 -5.82
CA ARG A 57 -22.23 2.77 -6.84
C ARG A 57 -22.02 4.28 -6.91
N SER A 58 -20.82 4.71 -7.29
CA SER A 58 -20.48 6.09 -7.56
C SER A 58 -21.44 6.71 -8.59
N VAL A 59 -21.85 7.96 -8.34
CA VAL A 59 -22.68 8.75 -9.27
C VAL A 59 -21.84 9.28 -10.44
N MET A 60 -20.52 9.38 -10.27
CA MET A 60 -19.62 9.93 -11.28
C MET A 60 -19.63 9.14 -12.59
N ASP A 61 -19.33 9.86 -13.68
CA ASP A 61 -18.99 9.24 -14.95
C ASP A 61 -17.73 8.35 -14.82
N THR A 62 -17.66 7.32 -15.67
CA THR A 62 -16.60 6.32 -15.67
C THR A 62 -15.21 6.96 -15.80
N ASN A 63 -15.04 7.95 -16.68
CA ASN A 63 -13.74 8.60 -16.87
C ASN A 63 -13.34 9.44 -15.67
N SER A 64 -14.27 10.20 -15.10
CA SER A 64 -14.00 11.03 -13.92
C SER A 64 -13.64 10.19 -12.70
N PHE A 65 -14.31 9.04 -12.55
CA PHE A 65 -13.99 8.10 -11.49
C PHE A 65 -12.60 7.46 -11.69
N LEU A 66 -12.16 7.16 -12.93
CA LEU A 66 -10.79 6.68 -13.19
C LEU A 66 -9.72 7.68 -12.76
N TRP A 67 -9.89 8.96 -13.12
CA TRP A 67 -8.94 10.02 -12.77
C TRP A 67 -8.79 10.22 -11.26
N PHE A 68 -9.83 9.90 -10.49
CA PHE A 68 -9.79 9.87 -9.04
C PHE A 68 -9.20 8.54 -8.49
N TYR A 69 -9.65 7.41 -9.02
CA TYR A 69 -9.37 6.07 -8.51
C TYR A 69 -7.89 5.68 -8.64
N VAL A 70 -7.28 5.95 -9.80
CA VAL A 70 -5.90 5.56 -10.10
C VAL A 70 -4.90 6.20 -9.12
N PRO A 71 -4.86 7.54 -8.95
CA PRO A 71 -3.93 8.15 -8.00
C PRO A 71 -4.26 7.78 -6.54
N ASN A 72 -5.55 7.62 -6.19
CA ASN A 72 -5.93 7.21 -4.84
C ASN A 72 -5.40 5.82 -4.49
N THR A 73 -5.58 4.85 -5.38
CA THR A 73 -5.11 3.47 -5.21
C THR A 73 -3.58 3.41 -5.24
N ALA A 74 -2.94 4.19 -6.11
CA ALA A 74 -1.48 4.29 -6.12
C ALA A 74 -0.94 4.83 -4.79
N ALA A 75 -1.57 5.86 -4.21
CA ALA A 75 -1.19 6.40 -2.91
C ALA A 75 -1.40 5.36 -1.79
N PHE A 76 -2.55 4.69 -1.73
CA PHE A 76 -2.83 3.64 -0.74
C PHE A 76 -1.79 2.51 -0.80
N LEU A 77 -1.52 1.97 -1.99
CA LEU A 77 -0.56 0.87 -2.17
C LEU A 77 0.88 1.29 -1.91
N THR A 78 1.29 2.49 -2.35
CA THR A 78 2.64 3.02 -2.09
C THR A 78 2.86 3.24 -0.60
N THR A 79 1.88 3.83 0.10
CA THR A 79 1.98 4.05 1.55
C THR A 79 1.95 2.74 2.32
N LEU A 80 1.14 1.77 1.91
CA LEU A 80 1.12 0.43 2.52
C LEU A 80 2.47 -0.28 2.35
N PHE A 81 3.06 -0.18 1.16
CA PHE A 81 4.40 -0.71 0.89
C PHE A 81 5.46 -0.10 1.81
N LEU A 82 5.48 1.24 1.90
CA LEU A 82 6.42 1.95 2.79
C LEU A 82 6.18 1.58 4.26
N THR A 83 4.92 1.42 4.67
CA THR A 83 4.57 0.98 6.03
C THR A 83 5.19 -0.39 6.32
N VAL A 84 5.00 -1.38 5.44
CA VAL A 84 5.57 -2.73 5.60
C VAL A 84 7.10 -2.68 5.61
N LEU A 85 7.73 -1.87 4.75
CA LEU A 85 9.18 -1.70 4.73
C LEU A 85 9.70 -1.17 6.08
N PHE A 86 9.14 -0.08 6.59
CA PHE A 86 9.52 0.50 7.88
C PHE A 86 9.25 -0.44 9.05
N LEU A 87 8.23 -1.29 8.93
CA LEU A 87 7.81 -2.25 9.94
C LEU A 87 8.74 -3.47 10.02
N ILE A 88 9.24 -3.96 8.87
CA ILE A 88 10.27 -5.02 8.79
C ILE A 88 11.58 -4.56 9.45
N ILE A 89 11.89 -3.26 9.37
CA ILE A 89 13.10 -2.68 9.95
C ILE A 89 12.96 -2.50 11.48
N GLY A 90 11.75 -2.33 12.01
CA GLY A 90 11.50 -2.08 13.43
C GLY A 90 11.45 -3.34 14.32
N PRO A 91 11.74 -3.22 15.63
CA PRO A 91 11.24 -4.17 16.63
C PRO A 91 9.72 -4.06 16.75
N ASN A 92 9.04 -5.21 16.82
CA ASN A 92 7.59 -5.36 17.02
C ASN A 92 6.70 -5.08 15.80
N GLY A 93 7.23 -5.28 14.59
CA GLY A 93 6.49 -5.05 13.36
C GLY A 93 5.29 -5.98 13.12
N GLU A 94 5.27 -7.16 13.71
CA GLU A 94 4.25 -8.18 13.44
C GLU A 94 2.83 -7.76 13.89
N LEU A 95 2.73 -6.92 14.94
CA LEU A 95 1.45 -6.48 15.49
C LEU A 95 0.67 -5.57 14.53
N VAL A 96 1.38 -4.77 13.72
CA VAL A 96 0.77 -3.88 12.72
C VAL A 96 0.61 -4.58 11.37
N LEU A 97 1.37 -5.64 11.08
CA LEU A 97 1.22 -6.42 9.85
C LEU A 97 -0.11 -7.18 9.82
N LEU A 98 -0.54 -7.70 10.97
CA LEU A 98 -1.78 -8.46 11.11
C LEU A 98 -3.04 -7.70 10.61
N PRO A 99 -3.29 -6.43 11.01
CA PRO A 99 -4.44 -5.66 10.51
C PRO A 99 -4.27 -5.09 9.09
N LEU A 100 -3.05 -5.02 8.54
CA LEU A 100 -2.85 -4.49 7.18
C LEU A 100 -3.38 -5.43 6.09
N LEU A 101 -3.29 -6.75 6.28
CA LEU A 101 -3.83 -7.74 5.33
C LEU A 101 -5.35 -7.63 5.13
N PRO A 102 -6.20 -7.69 6.18
CA PRO A 102 -7.64 -7.52 6.02
C PRO A 102 -8.00 -6.13 5.51
N LEU A 103 -7.20 -5.10 5.81
CA LEU A 103 -7.43 -3.75 5.28
C LEU A 103 -7.32 -3.70 3.75
N VAL A 104 -6.35 -4.39 3.15
CA VAL A 104 -6.25 -4.51 1.68
C VAL A 104 -7.47 -5.21 1.11
N ILE A 105 -7.90 -6.31 1.74
CA ILE A 105 -9.09 -7.06 1.31
C ILE A 105 -10.31 -6.13 1.34
N CYS A 106 -10.52 -5.40 2.44
CA CYS A 106 -11.62 -4.45 2.56
C CYS A 106 -11.53 -3.36 1.48
N TYR A 107 -10.35 -2.80 1.23
CA TYR A 107 -10.16 -1.77 0.20
C TYR A 107 -10.55 -2.29 -1.20
N VAL A 108 -10.14 -3.51 -1.55
CA VAL A 108 -10.49 -4.14 -2.83
C VAL A 108 -12.00 -4.37 -2.93
N MET A 109 -12.61 -4.93 -1.87
CA MET A 109 -14.05 -5.20 -1.85
C MET A 109 -14.87 -3.90 -1.95
N SER A 110 -14.48 -2.84 -1.24
CA SER A 110 -15.14 -1.53 -1.34
C SER A 110 -15.09 -0.95 -2.75
N THR A 111 -13.94 -1.08 -3.41
CA THR A 111 -13.78 -0.60 -4.79
C THR A 111 -14.70 -1.36 -5.77
N LEU A 112 -14.84 -2.69 -5.58
CA LEU A 112 -15.73 -3.50 -6.40
C LEU A 112 -17.22 -3.13 -6.22
N VAL A 113 -17.61 -2.68 -5.03
CA VAL A 113 -19.00 -2.26 -4.76
C VAL A 113 -19.28 -0.86 -5.31
N ILE A 114 -18.33 0.06 -5.18
CA ILE A 114 -18.52 1.49 -5.49
C ILE A 114 -18.37 1.79 -6.99
N THR A 115 -17.81 0.88 -7.76
CA THR A 115 -17.54 1.13 -9.18
C THR A 115 -18.81 1.31 -10.03
N PRO A 116 -18.82 2.28 -10.96
CA PRO A 116 -20.03 2.64 -11.70
C PRO A 116 -20.49 1.57 -12.70
N THR A 117 -19.57 0.76 -13.25
CA THR A 117 -19.86 -0.23 -14.32
C THR A 117 -19.07 -1.53 -14.14
N ALA A 118 -19.61 -2.65 -14.65
CA ALA A 118 -18.95 -3.96 -14.59
C ALA A 118 -17.66 -4.04 -15.43
N THR A 119 -17.56 -3.25 -16.50
CA THR A 119 -16.32 -3.09 -17.29
C THR A 119 -15.19 -2.50 -16.46
N PHE A 120 -15.52 -1.70 -15.44
CA PHE A 120 -14.53 -1.12 -14.53
C PHE A 120 -13.77 -2.19 -13.73
N THR A 121 -14.41 -3.33 -13.44
CA THR A 121 -13.78 -4.46 -12.75
C THR A 121 -12.49 -4.89 -13.44
N TYR A 122 -12.43 -4.89 -14.78
CA TYR A 122 -11.20 -5.21 -15.51
C TYR A 122 -10.07 -4.22 -15.23
N TYR A 123 -10.36 -2.92 -15.20
CA TYR A 123 -9.38 -1.89 -14.87
C TYR A 123 -8.89 -1.98 -13.41
N ILE A 124 -9.75 -2.38 -12.47
CA ILE A 124 -9.34 -2.68 -11.09
C ILE A 124 -8.32 -3.81 -11.07
N TRP A 125 -8.63 -4.96 -11.69
CA TRP A 125 -7.70 -6.09 -11.72
C TRP A 125 -6.38 -5.74 -12.42
N LEU A 126 -6.45 -5.00 -13.52
CA LEU A 126 -5.26 -4.53 -14.24
C LEU A 126 -4.39 -3.61 -13.35
N THR A 127 -4.98 -2.61 -12.70
CA THR A 127 -4.25 -1.69 -11.81
C THR A 127 -3.66 -2.41 -10.60
N LEU A 128 -4.38 -3.38 -10.01
CA LEU A 128 -3.86 -4.22 -8.92
C LEU A 128 -2.68 -5.08 -9.38
N VAL A 129 -2.76 -5.73 -10.55
CA VAL A 129 -1.66 -6.54 -11.09
C VAL A 129 -0.43 -5.68 -11.35
N ILE A 130 -0.60 -4.52 -11.99
CA ILE A 130 0.51 -3.57 -12.24
C ILE A 130 1.10 -3.10 -10.92
N ALA A 131 0.27 -2.73 -9.95
CA ALA A 131 0.74 -2.24 -8.67
C ALA A 131 1.46 -3.32 -7.87
N VAL A 132 0.96 -4.56 -7.84
CA VAL A 132 1.64 -5.71 -7.21
C VAL A 132 2.95 -6.02 -7.93
N ALA A 133 2.96 -6.09 -9.26
CA ALA A 133 4.17 -6.34 -10.04
C ALA A 133 5.23 -5.25 -9.79
N SER A 134 4.82 -3.98 -9.80
CA SER A 134 5.70 -2.85 -9.50
C SER A 134 6.19 -2.88 -8.04
N GLY A 135 5.34 -3.22 -7.08
CA GLY A 135 5.69 -3.39 -5.68
C GLY A 135 6.69 -4.52 -5.46
N CYS A 136 6.46 -5.69 -6.07
CA CYS A 136 7.40 -6.81 -6.04
C CYS A 136 8.73 -6.48 -6.70
N TRP A 137 8.72 -5.76 -7.83
CA TRP A 137 9.93 -5.30 -8.51
C TRP A 137 10.71 -4.32 -7.64
N LEU A 138 10.06 -3.28 -7.11
CA LEU A 138 10.68 -2.28 -6.26
C LEU A 138 11.22 -2.90 -4.97
N PHE A 139 10.48 -3.82 -4.35
CA PHE A 139 10.91 -4.58 -3.20
C PHE A 139 12.15 -5.43 -3.52
N GLY A 140 12.11 -6.19 -4.61
CA GLY A 140 13.22 -7.03 -5.05
C GLY A 140 14.47 -6.22 -5.39
N ALA A 141 14.33 -5.12 -6.11
CA ALA A 141 15.42 -4.21 -6.46
C ALA A 141 16.03 -3.55 -5.22
N HIS A 142 15.21 -3.04 -4.29
CA HIS A 142 15.69 -2.48 -3.03
C HIS A 142 16.37 -3.53 -2.16
N LEU A 143 15.78 -4.72 -2.03
CA LEU A 143 16.37 -5.82 -1.26
C LEU A 143 17.70 -6.27 -1.87
N TYR A 144 17.76 -6.43 -3.19
CA TYR A 144 18.99 -6.73 -3.92
C TYR A 144 20.07 -5.68 -3.68
N TRP A 145 19.74 -4.40 -3.79
CA TRP A 145 20.68 -3.31 -3.57
C TRP A 145 21.22 -3.29 -2.14
N LEU A 146 20.35 -3.52 -1.15
CA LEU A 146 20.74 -3.65 0.26
C LEU A 146 21.66 -4.86 0.50
N LEU A 147 21.35 -6.02 -0.09
CA LEU A 147 22.18 -7.22 0.00
C LEU A 147 23.55 -7.02 -0.68
N LYS A 148 23.59 -6.29 -1.80
CA LYS A 148 24.84 -5.94 -2.49
C LYS A 148 25.74 -5.08 -1.61
N ILE A 149 25.20 -4.04 -0.98
CA ILE A 149 25.95 -3.18 -0.05
C ILE A 149 26.45 -3.98 1.15
N TRP A 150 25.62 -4.86 1.67
CA TRP A 150 26.02 -5.74 2.76
C TRP A 150 27.20 -6.63 2.36
N LYS A 151 27.13 -7.26 1.18
CA LYS A 151 28.20 -8.13 0.67
C LYS A 151 29.51 -7.36 0.48
N VAL A 152 29.45 -6.16 -0.10
CA VAL A 152 30.63 -5.28 -0.28
C VAL A 152 31.25 -4.90 1.06
N ASN A 153 30.45 -4.41 2.01
CA ASN A 153 30.97 -4.02 3.33
C ASN A 153 31.53 -5.19 4.12
N ARG A 154 30.96 -6.40 3.99
CA ARG A 154 31.50 -7.61 4.61
C ARG A 154 32.88 -7.96 4.05
N SER A 155 33.03 -7.96 2.73
CA SER A 155 34.33 -8.22 2.10
C SER A 155 35.39 -7.19 2.48
N SER A 156 35.02 -5.91 2.59
CA SER A 156 35.95 -4.86 3.03
C SER A 156 36.41 -5.05 4.48
N GLY A 157 35.52 -5.48 5.38
CA GLY A 157 35.87 -5.77 6.77
C GLY A 157 36.81 -6.96 6.93
N GLU A 158 36.58 -8.04 6.17
CA GLU A 158 37.45 -9.22 6.16
C GLU A 158 38.86 -8.89 5.61
N LEU A 159 38.95 -8.07 4.56
CA LEU A 159 40.22 -7.57 4.00
C LEU A 159 41.01 -6.69 4.98
N THR A 160 40.33 -5.78 5.70
CA THR A 160 41.00 -4.95 6.71
C THR A 160 41.56 -5.76 7.87
N LEU A 161 40.87 -6.84 8.28
CA LEU A 161 41.35 -7.72 9.34
C LEU A 161 42.58 -8.54 8.91
N SER A 162 42.63 -9.00 7.65
CA SER A 162 43.79 -9.73 7.12
C SER A 162 45.05 -8.88 6.90
N VAL A 163 44.89 -7.57 6.70
CA VAL A 163 46.03 -6.64 6.53
C VAL A 163 46.62 -6.24 7.90
N LEU A 164 45.83 -6.36 8.97
CA LEU A 164 46.22 -5.98 10.34
C LEU A 164 46.73 -7.16 11.19
N SER A 165 46.70 -8.39 10.67
CA SER A 165 47.22 -9.62 11.28
C SER A 165 48.54 -10.05 10.64
#